data_AF-A0AAP5UYH2-F1
#
_entry.id   AF-A0AAP5UYH2-F1
#
_cell.length_a   1.000
_cell.length_b   1.000
_cell.length_c   1.000
_cell.angle_alpha   90.00
_cell.angle_beta   90.00
_cell.angle_gamma   90.00
#
_symmetry.space_group_name_H-M   'P 1'
#
loop_
_entity.id
_entity.type
_entity.pdbx_description
1 polymer ?
#
loop_
_entity_poly.entity_id
_entity_poly.type
_entity_poly.pdbx_seq_one_letter_code
_entity_poly.pdbx_strand_id
1 'polypeptide(L)'
;MNPMVIIYLVLHLVLFATVGWLFTLPQSFAWRCALGVVWLGALWNMAGLLWLGYTSVWPGEPFITSGVCLAFLGLMFFKRPLVTRRHRT
;
A
#
# COMPACT_ATOMS: atom_id res chain seq x y z
N MET A 1 14.59 -3.51 -18.57
CA MET A 1 13.72 -2.68 -17.71
C MET A 1 14.56 -2.15 -16.56
N ASN A 2 14.48 -0.85 -16.23
CA ASN A 2 15.31 -0.25 -15.18
C ASN A 2 15.09 -0.98 -13.83
N PRO A 3 16.14 -1.39 -13.10
CA PRO A 3 16.00 -2.10 -11.82
C PRO A 3 15.10 -1.36 -10.81
N MET A 4 15.13 -0.02 -10.81
CA MET A 4 14.25 0.78 -9.95
C MET A 4 12.77 0.58 -10.28
N VAL A 5 12.42 0.46 -11.56
CA VAL A 5 11.04 0.20 -12.00
C VAL A 5 10.58 -1.18 -11.53
N ILE A 6 11.45 -2.19 -11.61
CA ILE A 6 11.14 -3.56 -11.14
C ILE A 6 10.88 -3.55 -9.63
N ILE A 7 11.75 -2.91 -8.84
CA ILE A 7 11.57 -2.78 -7.39
C ILE A 7 10.25 -2.07 -7.08
N TYR A 8 9.97 -0.98 -7.78
CA TYR A 8 8.75 -0.21 -7.59
C TYR A 8 7.48 -1.01 -7.90
N LEU A 9 7.48 -1.81 -8.96
CA LEU A 9 6.39 -2.73 -9.29
C LEU A 9 6.16 -3.76 -8.17
N VAL A 10 7.23 -4.40 -7.69
CA VAL A 10 7.14 -5.40 -6.60
C VAL A 10 6.57 -4.76 -5.34
N LEU A 11 7.01 -3.55 -4.98
CA LEU A 11 6.49 -2.81 -3.83
C LEU A 11 4.99 -2.51 -3.97
N HIS A 12 4.51 -2.16 -5.16
CA HIS A 12 3.09 -1.92 -5.39
C HIS A 12 2.25 -3.20 -5.26
N LEU A 13 2.76 -4.35 -5.72
CA LEU A 13 2.09 -5.64 -5.52
C LEU A 13 1.98 -5.98 -4.03
N VAL A 14 3.04 -5.77 -3.26
CA VAL A 14 3.03 -5.95 -1.80
C VAL A 14 2.04 -5.00 -1.14
N LEU A 15 2.01 -3.73 -1.57
CA LEU A 15 1.08 -2.73 -1.07
C LEU A 15 -0.39 -3.14 -1.32
N PHE A 16 -0.71 -3.61 -2.53
CA PHE A 16 -2.07 -4.09 -2.82
C PHE A 16 -2.48 -5.29 -1.97
N ALA A 17 -1.59 -6.27 -1.82
CA ALA A 17 -1.87 -7.46 -1.02
C ALA A 17 -2.12 -7.10 0.45
N THR A 18 -1.26 -6.25 1.02
CA THR A 18 -1.36 -5.85 2.43
C THR A 18 -2.55 -4.94 2.71
N VAL A 19 -2.80 -3.95 1.85
CA VAL A 19 -3.99 -3.09 1.96
C VAL A 19 -5.28 -3.90 1.75
N GLY A 20 -5.30 -4.79 0.76
CA GLY A 20 -6.42 -5.70 0.52
C GLY A 20 -6.71 -6.58 1.74
N TRP A 21 -5.67 -7.13 2.39
CA TRP A 21 -5.82 -7.85 3.64
C TRP A 21 -6.37 -6.94 4.76
N LEU A 22 -5.84 -5.72 4.92
CA LEU A 22 -6.31 -4.76 5.94
C LEU A 22 -7.79 -4.39 5.78
N PHE A 23 -8.32 -4.38 4.56
CA PHE A 23 -9.75 -4.17 4.28
C PHE A 23 -10.66 -5.28 4.79
N THR A 24 -10.15 -6.52 4.90
CA THR A 24 -10.92 -7.65 5.44
C THR A 24 -11.12 -7.55 6.95
N LEU A 25 -10.32 -6.73 7.64
CA LEU A 25 -10.43 -6.54 9.08
C LEU A 25 -11.57 -5.58 9.47
N PRO A 26 -12.08 -5.69 10.71
CA PRO A 26 -12.99 -4.71 11.29
C PRO A 26 -12.26 -3.38 11.55
N GLN A 27 -12.29 -2.51 10.54
CA GLN A 27 -11.73 -1.16 10.52
C GLN A 27 -12.83 -0.11 10.74
N SER A 28 -12.51 1.05 11.31
CA SER A 28 -13.44 2.18 11.29
C SER A 28 -13.61 2.70 9.86
N PHE A 29 -14.74 3.38 9.58
CA PHE A 29 -15.00 3.94 8.25
C PHE A 29 -13.89 4.87 7.77
N ALA A 30 -13.37 5.73 8.66
CA ALA A 30 -12.25 6.63 8.34
C ALA A 30 -11.00 5.88 7.86
N TRP A 31 -10.65 4.75 8.50
CA TRP A 31 -9.50 3.94 8.07
C TRP A 31 -9.74 3.20 6.76
N ARG A 32 -10.98 2.78 6.49
CA ARG A 32 -11.34 2.21 5.18
C ARG A 32 -11.17 3.25 4.07
N CYS A 33 -11.59 4.49 4.29
CA CYS A 33 -11.37 5.58 3.34
C CYS A 33 -9.87 5.85 3.11
N ALA A 34 -9.09 5.94 4.19
CA ALA A 34 -7.64 6.14 4.10
C ALA A 34 -6.94 5.02 3.31
N LEU A 35 -7.27 3.76 3.62
CA LEU A 35 -6.77 2.60 2.87
C LEU A 35 -7.20 2.65 1.40
N GLY A 36 -8.41 3.12 1.11
CA GLY A 36 -8.93 3.26 -0.25
C GLY A 36 -8.17 4.29 -1.05
N VAL A 37 -7.80 5.42 -0.44
CA VAL A 37 -6.96 6.44 -1.07
C VAL A 37 -5.57 5.88 -1.37
N VAL A 38 -4.97 5.14 -0.44
CA VAL A 38 -3.66 4.50 -0.67
C VAL A 38 -3.75 3.48 -1.81
N TRP A 39 -4.79 2.66 -1.83
CA TRP A 39 -5.01 1.64 -2.86
C TRP A 39 -5.23 2.27 -4.24
N LEU A 40 -6.04 3.33 -4.32
CA LEU A 40 -6.29 4.05 -5.58
C LEU A 40 -5.03 4.75 -6.09
N GLY A 41 -4.25 5.38 -5.21
CA GLY A 41 -2.97 5.99 -5.57
C GLY A 41 -1.98 4.97 -6.12
N ALA A 42 -1.89 3.79 -5.48
CA ALA A 42 -1.07 2.68 -5.96
C ALA A 42 -1.54 2.18 -7.34
N LEU A 43 -2.85 2.09 -7.57
CA LEU A 43 -3.42 1.71 -8.85
C LEU A 43 -3.09 2.73 -9.95
N TRP A 44 -3.19 4.02 -9.63
CA TRP A 44 -2.83 5.10 -10.55
C TRP A 44 -1.35 5.04 -10.96
N ASN A 45 -0.45 4.84 -9.99
CA ASN A 45 0.97 4.70 -10.26
C ASN A 45 1.29 3.49 -11.14
N MET A 46 0.60 2.36 -10.92
CA MET A 46 0.73 1.18 -11.78
C MET A 46 0.18 1.40 -13.19
N ALA A 47 -0.96 2.08 -13.33
CA ALA A 47 -1.49 2.47 -14.62
C ALA A 47 -0.53 3.38 -15.38
N GLY A 48 0.13 4.32 -14.69
CA GLY A 48 1.18 5.15 -15.28
C GLY A 48 2.34 4.34 -15.86
N LEU A 49 2.81 3.33 -15.13
CA LEU A 49 3.95 2.51 -15.56
C LEU A 49 3.60 1.48 -16.63
N LEU A 50 2.45 0.81 -16.51
CA LEU A 50 2.05 -0.28 -17.39
C LEU A 50 1.30 0.20 -18.64
N TRP A 51 0.47 1.24 -18.49
CA TRP A 51 -0.45 1.69 -19.56
C TRP A 51 0.06 2.96 -20.25
N LEU A 52 0.53 3.95 -19.48
CA LEU A 52 1.01 5.23 -20.04
C LEU A 52 2.48 5.14 -20.48
N GLY A 53 3.16 4.03 -20.21
CA GLY A 53 4.51 3.74 -20.71
C GLY A 53 5.61 4.54 -20.02
N TYR A 54 5.41 5.01 -18.78
CA TYR A 54 6.49 5.64 -18.03
C TYR A 54 7.66 4.67 -17.84
N THR A 55 8.87 5.09 -18.21
CA THR A 55 10.09 4.26 -18.16
C THR A 55 11.01 4.61 -17.00
N SER A 56 10.65 5.62 -16.21
CA SER A 56 11.43 6.12 -15.09
C SER A 56 10.53 6.42 -13.90
N VAL A 57 11.04 6.14 -12.71
CA VAL A 57 10.39 6.39 -11.41
C VAL A 57 11.31 7.33 -10.65
N TRP A 58 10.76 8.31 -9.95
CA TRP A 58 11.60 9.20 -9.14
C TRP A 58 12.23 8.38 -8.01
N PRO A 59 13.56 8.47 -7.77
CA PRO A 59 14.24 7.57 -6.82
C PRO A 59 13.68 7.58 -5.40
N GLY A 60 12.98 8.64 -4.99
CA GLY A 60 12.34 8.72 -3.69
C GLY A 60 11.03 7.92 -3.57
N GLU A 61 10.31 7.66 -4.67
CA GLU A 61 9.02 6.95 -4.60
C GLU A 61 9.18 5.52 -4.08
N PRO A 62 10.12 4.69 -4.57
CA PRO A 62 10.35 3.36 -4.02
C PRO A 62 10.69 3.35 -2.54
N PHE A 63 11.47 4.33 -2.05
CA PHE A 63 11.81 4.42 -0.62
C PHE A 63 10.57 4.68 0.24
N ILE A 64 9.73 5.65 -0.17
CA ILE A 64 8.50 5.97 0.55
C ILE A 64 7.53 4.79 0.51
N THR A 65 7.31 4.19 -0.68
CA THR A 65 6.44 3.02 -0.83
C THR A 65 6.94 1.84 0.00
N SER A 66 8.26 1.62 0.09
CA SER A 66 8.85 0.59 0.95
C SER A 66 8.51 0.79 2.42
N GLY A 67 8.63 2.02 2.92
CA GLY A 67 8.27 2.36 4.30
C GLY A 67 6.80 2.07 4.61
N VAL A 68 5.89 2.43 3.71
CA VAL A 68 4.45 2.14 3.84
C VAL A 68 4.19 0.62 3.81
N CYS A 69 4.84 -0.09 2.89
CA CYS A 69 4.72 -1.56 2.80
C CYS A 69 5.17 -2.24 4.09
N LEU A 70 6.31 -1.82 4.67
CA LEU A 70 6.81 -2.37 5.94
C LEU A 70 5.83 -2.13 7.09
N ALA A 71 5.23 -0.94 7.18
CA ALA A 71 4.24 -0.64 8.19
C ALA A 71 3.01 -1.57 8.07
N PHE A 72 2.47 -1.74 6.85
CA PHE A 72 1.30 -2.58 6.63
C PHE A 72 1.59 -4.09 6.73
N LEU A 73 2.77 -4.54 6.28
CA LEU A 73 3.25 -5.90 6.50
C LEU A 73 3.38 -6.20 8.00
N GLY A 74 3.88 -5.26 8.79
CA GLY A 74 3.91 -5.39 10.24
C GLY A 74 2.51 -5.59 10.81
N LEU A 75 1.55 -4.75 10.42
CA LEU A 75 0.15 -4.91 10.86
C LEU A 75 -0.45 -6.26 10.43
N MET A 76 -0.13 -6.72 9.22
CA MET A 76 -0.54 -8.02 8.70
C MET A 76 0.04 -9.17 9.52
N PHE A 77 1.34 -9.16 9.77
CA PHE A 77 2.03 -10.19 10.53
C PHE A 77 1.52 -10.27 11.98
N PHE A 78 1.31 -9.12 12.63
CA PHE A 78 0.75 -9.06 13.98
C PHE A 78 -0.76 -9.25 14.02
N LYS A 79 -1.43 -9.44 12.87
CA LYS A 79 -2.89 -9.57 12.72
C LYS A 79 -3.66 -8.42 13.39
N ARG A 80 -3.10 -7.20 13.37
CA ARG A 80 -3.67 -6.04 14.08
C ARG A 80 -4.48 -5.16 13.13
N PRO A 81 -5.69 -4.72 13.53
CA PRO A 81 -6.37 -3.63 12.84
C PRO A 81 -5.62 -2.30 13.06
N LEU A 82 -5.83 -1.31 12.17
CA LEU A 82 -5.19 0.01 12.30
C LEU A 82 -5.65 0.75 13.55
N VAL A 83 -6.87 0.48 14.03
CA VAL A 83 -7.35 0.96 15.34
C VAL A 83 -7.97 -0.19 16.11
N THR A 84 -7.45 -0.43 17.30
CA THR A 84 -8.17 -1.10 18.38
C THR A 84 -9.18 -0.10 18.95
N ARG A 85 -10.48 -0.23 18.62
CA ARG A 85 -11.50 0.42 19.46
C ARG A 85 -11.26 -0.12 20.87
N ARG A 86 -10.84 0.74 21.81
CA ARG A 86 -10.91 0.39 23.22
C ARG A 86 -12.40 0.20 23.48
N HIS A 87 -12.84 -1.04 23.65
CA HIS A 87 -14.17 -1.31 24.18
C HIS A 87 -14.19 -0.61 25.54
N ARG A 88 -14.85 0.55 25.62
CA ARG A 88 -15.29 1.09 26.90
C ARG A 88 -16.37 0.11 27.36
N THR A 89 -15.96 -0.85 28.17
CA THR A 89 -16.83 -1.48 29.16
C THR A 89 -17.30 -0.43 30.13
#